data_AF-A0A0F7IH47-F1
#
_entry.id   AF-A0A0F7IH47-F1
#
_cell.length_a   1.000
_cell.length_b   1.000
_cell.length_c   1.000
_cell.angle_alpha   90.00
_cell.angle_beta   90.00
_cell.angle_gamma   90.00
#
_symmetry.space_group_name_H-M   'P 1'
#
loop_
_entity.id
_entity.type
_entity.pdbx_description
1 polymer ?
#
loop_
_entity_poly.entity_id
_entity_poly.type
_entity_poly.pdbx_seq_one_letter_code
_entity_poly.pdbx_strand_id
1 'polypeptide(L)'
;MEKNDLKTFLPLLMGVIAGIVSYIITGDMRSRDPFGILVLVMMIYLHKFILPKFGLTIETKDWLGISFLTLATWYISWTLLLNS
;
A
#
# COMPACT_ATOMS: atom_id res chain seq x y z
N MET A 1 -1.21 -9.58 -19.44
CA MET A 1 -0.92 -9.74 -18.00
C MET A 1 -1.97 -10.65 -17.43
N GLU A 2 -1.58 -11.76 -16.82
CA GLU A 2 -2.55 -12.72 -16.28
C GLU A 2 -3.23 -12.12 -15.05
N LYS A 3 -4.45 -12.58 -14.73
CA LYS A 3 -5.22 -12.07 -13.58
C LYS A 3 -4.47 -12.26 -12.24
N ASN A 4 -3.62 -13.27 -12.15
CA ASN A 4 -2.79 -13.55 -10.98
C ASN A 4 -1.65 -12.52 -10.82
N ASP A 5 -1.07 -12.06 -11.92
CA ASP A 5 -0.03 -11.03 -11.89
C ASP A 5 -0.59 -9.72 -11.35
N LEU A 6 -1.82 -9.35 -11.74
CA LEU A 6 -2.48 -8.13 -11.27
C LEU A 6 -2.74 -8.15 -9.77
N LYS A 7 -3.06 -9.31 -9.19
CA LYS A 7 -3.22 -9.48 -7.73
C LYS A 7 -1.93 -9.26 -6.95
N THR A 8 -0.77 -9.30 -7.61
CA THR A 8 0.55 -9.09 -6.99
C THR A 8 1.10 -7.70 -7.30
N PHE A 9 1.07 -7.30 -8.57
CA PHE A 9 1.64 -6.06 -9.03
C PHE A 9 0.89 -4.82 -8.53
N LEU A 10 -0.44 -4.89 -8.47
CA LEU A 10 -1.24 -3.75 -8.05
C LEU A 10 -1.01 -3.38 -6.57
N PRO A 11 -1.01 -4.34 -5.62
CA PRO A 11 -0.61 -4.06 -4.23
C PRO A 11 0.79 -3.48 -4.07
N LEU A 12 1.76 -3.98 -4.84
CA LEU A 12 3.13 -3.45 -4.83
C LEU A 12 3.16 -1.98 -5.27
N LEU A 13 2.49 -1.64 -6.38
CA LEU A 13 2.42 -0.27 -6.87
C LEU A 13 1.70 0.65 -5.87
N MET A 14 0.57 0.20 -5.33
CA MET A 14 -0.22 0.96 -4.36
C MET A 14 0.53 1.18 -3.05
N GLY A 15 1.37 0.23 -2.61
CA GLY A 15 2.22 0.42 -1.43
C GLY A 15 3.29 1.48 -1.64
N VAL A 16 3.95 1.52 -2.81
CA VAL A 16 4.90 2.62 -3.14
C VAL A 16 4.19 3.98 -3.11
N ILE A 17 3.01 4.09 -3.72
CA ILE A 17 2.21 5.32 -3.69
C ILE A 17 1.85 5.69 -2.25
N ALA A 18 1.44 4.72 -1.43
CA ALA A 18 1.12 4.97 -0.03
C ALA A 18 2.32 5.51 0.76
N GLY A 19 3.54 5.00 0.50
CA GLY A 19 4.73 5.45 1.22
C GLY A 19 5.15 6.87 0.84
N ILE A 20 5.02 7.23 -0.44
CA ILE A 20 5.18 8.61 -0.92
C ILE A 20 4.14 9.53 -0.27
N VAL A 21 2.87 9.14 -0.27
CA VAL A 21 1.79 9.93 0.36
C VAL A 21 2.02 10.07 1.86
N SER A 22 2.46 9.01 2.53
CA SER A 22 2.81 9.02 3.94
C SER A 22 3.95 10.02 4.20
N TYR A 23 5.00 10.00 3.39
CA TYR A 23 6.11 10.95 3.50
C TYR A 23 5.65 12.39 3.33
N ILE A 24 4.80 12.69 2.33
CA ILE A 24 4.30 14.06 2.12
C ILE A 24 3.47 14.55 3.33
N ILE A 25 2.67 13.67 3.94
CA ILE A 25 1.81 14.02 5.08
C ILE A 25 2.61 14.12 6.40
N THR A 26 3.70 13.35 6.53
CA THR A 26 4.44 13.21 7.81
C THR A 26 5.87 13.77 7.78
N GLY A 27 6.37 14.23 6.64
CA GLY A 27 7.80 14.50 6.41
C GLY A 27 8.39 15.63 7.25
N ASP A 28 7.59 16.63 7.63
CA ASP A 28 8.03 17.69 8.57
C ASP A 28 8.03 17.22 10.03
N MET A 29 7.33 16.13 10.33
CA MET A 29 7.18 15.60 11.68
C MET A 29 8.20 14.48 11.91
N ARG A 30 9.39 14.85 12.41
CA ARG A 30 10.39 13.88 12.92
C ARG A 30 9.88 13.02 14.09
N SER A 31 8.71 13.34 14.66
CA SER A 31 8.01 12.49 15.61
C SER A 31 7.46 11.25 14.91
N ARG A 32 7.54 10.10 15.57
CA ARG A 32 6.97 8.82 15.14
C ARG A 32 5.44 8.88 15.12
N ASP A 33 4.88 9.65 14.20
CA ASP A 33 3.48 9.96 14.15
C ASP A 33 2.71 8.81 13.46
N PRO A 34 1.68 8.22 14.09
CA PRO A 34 0.91 7.12 13.51
C PRO A 34 0.17 7.47 12.20
N PHE A 35 0.15 8.73 11.74
CA PHE A 35 -0.54 9.11 10.50
C PHE A 35 -0.07 8.33 9.26
N GLY A 36 1.21 7.97 9.14
CA GLY A 36 1.68 7.13 8.03
C GLY A 36 1.04 5.73 8.02
N ILE A 37 0.77 5.17 9.21
CA ILE A 37 0.09 3.88 9.37
C ILE A 37 -1.38 4.00 8.97
N LEU A 38 -2.03 5.14 9.26
CA LEU A 38 -3.41 5.39 8.82
C LEU A 38 -3.51 5.42 7.28
N VAL A 39 -2.54 6.04 6.60
CA VAL A 39 -2.45 6.04 5.13
C VAL A 39 -2.30 4.60 4.61
N LEU A 40 -1.44 3.79 5.23
CA LEU A 40 -1.28 2.38 4.86
C LEU A 40 -2.60 1.61 4.97
N VAL A 41 -3.29 1.68 6.11
CA VAL A 41 -4.54 0.93 6.35
C VAL A 41 -5.62 1.37 5.35
N MET A 42 -5.74 2.68 5.10
CA MET A 42 -6.66 3.22 4.09
C MET A 42 -6.32 2.71 2.68
N MET A 43 -5.03 2.66 2.32
CA MET A 43 -4.61 2.18 1.01
C MET A 43 -4.84 0.68 0.84
N ILE A 44 -4.65 -0.12 1.90
CA ILE A 44 -5.03 -1.54 1.91
C ILE A 44 -6.54 -1.66 1.68
N TYR A 45 -7.37 -0.89 2.37
CA TYR A 45 -8.82 -0.95 2.22
C TYR A 45 -9.29 -0.54 0.80
N LEU A 46 -8.61 0.41 0.15
CA LEU A 46 -8.94 0.84 -1.22
C LEU A 46 -8.88 -0.28 -2.26
N HIS A 47 -8.09 -1.33 -2.02
CA HIS A 47 -8.06 -2.51 -2.89
C HIS A 47 -9.42 -3.18 -3.04
N LYS A 48 -10.29 -3.07 -2.02
CA LYS A 48 -11.69 -3.54 -2.08
C LYS A 48 -12.46 -2.93 -3.25
N PHE A 49 -12.14 -1.70 -3.64
CA PHE A 49 -12.83 -0.97 -4.70
C PHE A 49 -12.08 -0.99 -6.02
N ILE A 50 -10.74 -1.10 -5.98
CA ILE A 50 -9.91 -1.04 -7.18
C ILE A 50 -9.83 -2.41 -7.86
N LEU A 51 -9.52 -3.48 -7.12
CA LEU A 51 -9.33 -4.82 -7.71
C LEU A 51 -10.59 -5.34 -8.46
N PRO A 52 -11.83 -5.15 -7.97
CA PRO A 52 -13.01 -5.58 -8.71
C PRO A 52 -13.21 -4.86 -10.05
N LYS A 53 -12.72 -3.61 -10.18
CA LYS A 53 -12.78 -2.88 -11.47
C LYS A 53 -11.93 -3.53 -12.57
N PHE A 54 -10.96 -4.35 -12.18
CA PHE A 54 -10.13 -5.16 -13.10
C PHE A 54 -10.66 -6.59 -13.28
N GLY A 55 -11.89 -6.88 -12.81
CA GLY A 55 -12.51 -8.21 -12.92
C GLY A 55 -11.88 -9.26 -12.00
N LEU A 56 -11.23 -8.82 -10.90
CA LEU A 56 -10.63 -9.69 -9.89
C LEU A 56 -11.60 -9.87 -8.71
N THR A 57 -11.91 -11.13 -8.41
CA THR A 57 -12.58 -11.49 -7.16
C THR A 57 -11.56 -11.56 -6.03
N ILE A 58 -11.82 -10.84 -4.94
CA ILE A 58 -10.97 -10.86 -3.74
C ILE A 58 -11.52 -11.91 -2.79
N GLU A 59 -10.76 -12.97 -2.55
CA GLU A 59 -11.09 -13.95 -1.52
C GLU A 59 -10.55 -13.51 -0.15
N THR A 60 -11.11 -14.03 0.94
CA THR A 60 -10.63 -13.72 2.30
C THR A 60 -9.14 -14.01 2.48
N LYS A 61 -8.62 -15.08 1.85
CA LYS A 61 -7.21 -15.46 1.89
C LYS A 61 -6.30 -14.49 1.14
N ASP A 62 -6.81 -13.81 0.12
CA ASP A 62 -6.04 -12.87 -0.72
C ASP A 62 -5.67 -11.60 0.07
N TRP A 63 -6.47 -11.25 1.09
CA TRP A 63 -6.23 -10.07 1.92
C TRP A 63 -4.89 -10.10 2.63
N LEU A 64 -4.41 -11.28 3.04
CA LEU A 64 -3.09 -11.41 3.65
C LEU A 64 -1.99 -11.00 2.67
N GLY A 65 -2.07 -11.49 1.43
CA GLY A 65 -1.13 -11.15 0.36
C GLY A 65 -1.17 -9.68 -0.01
N ILE A 66 -2.38 -9.14 -0.25
CA ILE A 66 -2.58 -7.72 -0.57
C ILE A 66 -2.01 -6.82 0.54
N SER A 67 -2.34 -7.13 1.79
CA SER A 67 -1.89 -6.34 2.94
C SER A 67 -0.37 -6.41 3.10
N PHE A 68 0.21 -7.61 2.98
CA PHE A 68 1.65 -7.80 3.12
C PHE A 68 2.45 -7.12 2.02
N LEU A 69 2.05 -7.26 0.76
CA LEU A 69 2.72 -6.63 -0.38
C LEU A 69 2.64 -5.09 -0.33
N THR A 70 1.47 -4.57 0.04
CA THR A 70 1.27 -3.12 0.23
C THR A 70 2.12 -2.62 1.39
N LEU A 71 2.12 -3.31 2.53
CA LEU A 71 2.91 -2.97 3.72
C LEU A 71 4.42 -2.97 3.43
N ALA A 72 4.92 -4.00 2.75
CA ALA A 72 6.35 -4.14 2.47
C ALA A 72 6.87 -2.98 1.61
N THR A 73 6.17 -2.67 0.51
CA THR A 73 6.56 -1.59 -0.40
C THR A 73 6.29 -0.20 0.16
N TRP A 74 5.22 -0.02 0.94
CA TRP A 74 4.98 1.19 1.73
C TRP A 74 6.12 1.46 2.70
N TYR A 75 6.53 0.45 3.48
CA TYR A 75 7.59 0.59 4.47
C TYR A 75 8.92 0.95 3.81
N ILE A 76 9.29 0.25 2.74
CA ILE A 76 10.53 0.53 2.00
C ILE A 76 10.51 1.95 1.43
N SER A 77 9.46 2.33 0.71
CA SER A 77 9.39 3.66 0.08
C SER A 77 9.33 4.80 1.10
N TRP A 78 8.52 4.67 2.15
CA TRP A 78 8.41 5.69 3.18
C TRP A 78 9.73 5.86 3.96
N THR A 79 10.38 4.76 4.35
CA THR A 79 11.65 4.82 5.08
C THR A 79 12.78 5.34 4.22
N LEU A 80 12.87 5.00 2.93
CA LEU A 80 13.87 5.59 2.04
C LEU A 80 13.71 7.11 1.94
N LEU A 81 12.48 7.61 1.80
CA LEU A 81 12.21 9.06 1.73
C LEU A 81 12.47 9.79 3.05
N LEU A 82 12.24 9.14 4.19
CA LEU A 82 12.58 9.71 5.50
C LEU A 82 14.10 9.79 5.74
N ASN A 83 14.91 9.05 4.98
CA ASN A 83 16.36 9.00 5.11
C ASN A 83 17.10 9.62 3.91
N SER A 84 16.39 10.26 2.97
CA SER A 84 16.97 11.02 1.86
C SER A 84 17.38 12.41 2.30
#